data_AF-A0A7X7YAX8-F1
#
_entry.id   AF-A0A7X7YAX8-F1
#
_cell.length_a   1.000
_cell.length_b   1.000
_cell.length_c   1.000
_cell.angle_alpha   90.00
_cell.angle_beta   90.00
_cell.angle_gamma   90.00
#
_symmetry.space_group_name_H-M   'P 1'
#
loop_
_entity.id
_entity.type
_entity.pdbx_description
1 polymer ?
#
loop_
_entity_poly.entity_id
_entity_poly.type
_entity_poly.pdbx_seq_one_letter_code
_entity_poly.pdbx_strand_id
1 'polypeptide(L)'
;MGKLSERIKNLINFKKPAVWIAAVSVIFVADLVIGFMLYRLTAGGSTGFRFRKFTGHITELTLDDVRALAQKGDALKFKDFKKFKGADLSSDMSYHILLYKVEGNYRLIVRTDGKKIDSTSLERMEGSGGSGIDIRYSDVDEFIESHPTPDGPVIWENTLKSWRDIEVGMPREEVHRIMGKPDGMLSGPYGDIYKLDDGSFVIIYYDSESRVNHIKP
;
A
#
# COMPACT_ATOMS: atom_id res chain seq x y z
N MET A 1 2.88 -75.67 -25.40
CA MET A 1 3.02 -74.21 -25.46
C MET A 1 2.40 -73.61 -24.21
N GLY A 2 3.13 -72.87 -23.38
CA GLY A 2 2.51 -72.20 -22.22
C GLY A 2 3.33 -72.06 -20.93
N LYS A 3 4.66 -71.93 -20.97
CA LYS A 3 5.46 -71.73 -19.72
C LYS A 3 6.63 -70.75 -19.81
N LEU A 4 6.70 -69.94 -20.88
CA LEU A 4 7.73 -68.89 -21.03
C LEU A 4 7.16 -67.46 -20.91
N SER A 5 5.89 -67.25 -21.26
CA SER A 5 5.24 -65.93 -21.27
C SER A 5 4.78 -65.43 -19.90
N GLU A 6 4.60 -66.30 -18.91
CA GLU A 6 4.26 -65.89 -17.53
C GLU A 6 5.49 -65.47 -16.71
N ARG A 7 6.67 -66.04 -16.99
CA ARG A 7 7.90 -65.67 -16.28
C ARG A 7 8.46 -64.30 -16.70
N ILE A 8 8.18 -63.87 -17.92
CA ILE A 8 8.61 -62.55 -18.42
C ILE A 8 7.68 -61.44 -17.90
N LYS A 9 6.39 -61.72 -17.66
CA LYS A 9 5.44 -60.72 -17.12
C LYS A 9 5.76 -60.27 -15.70
N ASN A 10 6.41 -61.12 -14.90
CA ASN A 10 6.76 -60.78 -13.51
C ASN A 10 8.08 -60.00 -13.35
N LEU A 11 8.81 -59.73 -14.43
CA LEU A 11 10.02 -58.89 -14.40
C LEU A 11 9.76 -57.41 -14.73
N ILE A 12 8.56 -57.06 -15.20
CA ILE A 12 8.19 -55.68 -15.53
C ILE A 12 7.61 -54.94 -14.32
N ASN A 13 7.30 -55.64 -13.23
CA ASN A 13 6.63 -55.03 -12.06
C ASN A 13 7.54 -54.75 -10.86
N PHE A 14 8.85 -54.72 -11.05
CA PHE A 14 9.81 -54.48 -9.97
C PHE A 14 10.96 -53.58 -10.42
N LYS A 15 10.71 -52.26 -10.52
CA LYS A 15 11.73 -51.19 -10.39
C LYS A 15 11.06 -49.81 -10.59
N LYS A 16 10.89 -48.88 -9.65
CA LYS A 16 10.88 -48.77 -8.18
C LYS A 16 10.00 -47.52 -7.93
N PRO A 17 9.19 -47.41 -6.85
CA PRO A 17 8.60 -46.11 -6.45
C PRO A 17 9.67 -45.02 -6.27
N ALA A 18 10.91 -45.43 -6.01
CA ALA A 18 12.08 -44.56 -5.93
C ALA A 18 12.40 -43.75 -7.22
N VAL A 19 12.02 -44.21 -8.42
CA VAL A 19 12.32 -43.47 -9.67
C VAL A 19 11.37 -42.27 -9.83
N TRP A 20 10.09 -42.44 -9.47
CA TRP A 20 9.13 -41.33 -9.46
C TRP A 20 9.44 -40.33 -8.34
N ILE A 21 9.84 -40.83 -7.16
CA ILE A 21 10.29 -39.97 -6.05
C ILE A 21 11.56 -39.20 -6.43
N ALA A 22 12.52 -39.85 -7.11
CA ALA A 22 13.71 -39.18 -7.61
C ALA A 22 13.37 -38.09 -8.64
N ALA A 23 12.47 -38.36 -9.59
CA ALA A 23 12.04 -37.37 -10.58
C ALA A 23 11.35 -36.15 -9.92
N VAL A 24 10.45 -36.37 -8.96
CA VAL A 24 9.80 -35.28 -8.20
C VAL A 24 10.82 -34.51 -7.37
N SER A 25 11.80 -35.18 -6.74
CA SER A 25 12.86 -34.50 -5.99
C SER A 25 13.76 -33.65 -6.87
N VAL A 26 14.06 -34.09 -8.10
CA VAL A 26 14.91 -33.33 -9.03
C VAL A 26 14.21 -32.06 -9.48
N ILE A 27 12.89 -32.09 -9.70
CA ILE A 27 12.09 -30.91 -10.03
C ILE A 27 12.07 -29.94 -8.84
N PHE A 28 11.84 -30.44 -7.62
CA PHE A 28 11.82 -29.59 -6.43
C PHE A 28 13.18 -28.97 -6.10
N VAL A 29 14.28 -29.69 -6.37
CA VAL A 29 15.65 -29.16 -6.25
C VAL A 29 15.93 -28.12 -7.33
N ALA A 30 15.48 -28.32 -8.57
CA ALA A 30 15.61 -27.31 -9.62
C ALA A 30 14.85 -26.03 -9.24
N ASP A 31 13.63 -26.14 -8.72
CA ASP A 31 12.83 -24.99 -8.26
C ASP A 31 13.47 -24.26 -7.08
N LEU A 32 14.03 -24.99 -6.12
CA LEU A 32 14.79 -24.41 -5.01
C LEU A 32 16.10 -23.75 -5.47
N VAL A 33 16.80 -24.33 -6.45
CA VAL A 33 18.03 -23.75 -7.01
C VAL A 33 17.72 -22.51 -7.83
N ILE A 34 16.63 -22.49 -8.60
CA ILE A 34 16.17 -21.31 -9.34
C ILE A 34 15.70 -20.22 -8.36
N GLY A 35 14.92 -20.58 -7.35
CA GLY A 35 14.49 -19.66 -6.28
C GLY A 35 15.68 -19.11 -5.49
N PHE A 36 16.68 -19.94 -5.19
CA PHE A 36 17.90 -19.53 -4.51
C PHE A 36 18.83 -18.70 -5.40
N MET A 37 18.91 -18.99 -6.71
CA MET A 37 19.66 -18.19 -7.69
C MET A 37 19.01 -16.82 -7.91
N LEU A 38 17.68 -16.75 -8.00
CA LEU A 38 16.94 -15.47 -8.03
C LEU A 38 17.12 -14.71 -6.72
N TYR A 39 17.08 -15.40 -5.58
CA TYR A 39 17.36 -14.80 -4.29
C TYR A 39 18.81 -14.28 -4.19
N ARG A 40 19.80 -15.02 -4.74
CA ARG A 40 21.21 -14.60 -4.75
C ARG A 40 21.52 -13.49 -5.74
N LEU A 41 20.85 -13.41 -6.88
CA LEU A 41 20.90 -12.25 -7.76
C LEU A 41 20.34 -10.99 -7.07
N THR A 42 19.44 -11.18 -6.11
CA THR A 42 18.87 -10.11 -5.30
C THR A 42 19.72 -9.79 -4.05
N ALA A 43 20.71 -10.64 -3.70
CA ALA A 43 21.44 -10.58 -2.45
C ALA A 43 22.98 -10.62 -2.61
N GLY A 44 23.55 -9.58 -3.26
CA GLY A 44 24.97 -9.20 -3.22
C GLY A 44 25.76 -9.56 -4.49
N GLY A 45 26.55 -8.70 -5.15
CA GLY A 45 26.91 -7.31 -4.96
C GLY A 45 28.01 -6.97 -5.99
N SER A 46 27.77 -5.93 -6.79
CA SER A 46 28.72 -5.05 -7.52
C SER A 46 29.63 -5.59 -8.62
N THR A 47 29.35 -5.19 -9.87
CA THR A 47 30.29 -4.39 -10.71
C THR A 47 29.55 -3.56 -11.77
N GLY A 48 29.36 -2.27 -11.45
CA GLY A 48 29.58 -1.13 -12.35
C GLY A 48 28.73 -0.93 -13.62
N PHE A 49 27.52 -0.38 -13.48
CA PHE A 49 27.14 0.84 -14.24
C PHE A 49 25.93 1.58 -13.61
N ARG A 50 26.18 2.84 -13.22
CA ARG A 50 25.30 3.96 -12.79
C ARG A 50 24.02 3.67 -11.98
N PHE A 51 24.07 4.04 -10.70
CA PHE A 51 22.96 4.13 -9.76
C PHE A 51 21.85 5.09 -10.22
N ARG A 52 20.63 4.57 -10.39
CA ARG A 52 19.41 5.23 -9.88
C ARG A 52 18.91 4.38 -8.73
N LYS A 53 18.89 4.97 -7.54
CA LYS A 53 18.65 4.36 -6.23
C LYS A 53 17.30 3.61 -6.20
N PHE A 54 17.32 2.29 -6.44
CA PHE A 54 16.22 1.39 -6.16
C PHE A 54 16.33 0.96 -4.69
N THR A 55 15.38 1.39 -3.87
CA THR A 55 15.15 0.81 -2.54
C THR A 55 13.74 0.24 -2.53
N GLY A 56 13.64 -1.06 -2.84
CA GLY A 56 12.50 -1.97 -2.59
C GLY A 56 11.10 -1.48 -3.00
N HIS A 57 10.63 -1.85 -4.19
CA HIS A 57 9.23 -1.63 -4.56
C HIS A 57 8.30 -2.44 -3.65
N ILE A 58 7.66 -1.74 -2.74
CA ILE A 58 6.34 -2.09 -2.22
C ILE A 58 5.44 -2.24 -3.46
N THR A 59 4.79 -3.38 -3.66
CA THR A 59 3.79 -3.51 -4.74
C THR A 59 2.56 -2.70 -4.32
N GLU A 60 2.58 -1.40 -4.61
CA GLU A 60 1.45 -0.49 -4.44
C GLU A 60 0.36 -0.87 -5.45
N LEU A 61 -0.91 -0.73 -5.04
CA LEU A 61 -2.05 -1.00 -5.92
C LEU A 61 -2.05 0.04 -7.05
N THR A 62 -2.08 -0.35 -8.32
CA THR A 62 -2.15 0.66 -9.40
C THR A 62 -3.59 1.11 -9.63
N LEU A 63 -3.79 2.24 -10.34
CA LEU A 63 -5.14 2.63 -10.76
C LEU A 63 -5.76 1.61 -11.73
N ASP A 64 -4.95 0.95 -12.55
CA ASP A 64 -5.41 -0.14 -13.42
C ASP A 64 -5.89 -1.36 -12.63
N ASP A 65 -5.21 -1.70 -11.52
CA ASP A 65 -5.68 -2.74 -10.61
C ASP A 65 -7.03 -2.35 -9.99
N VAL A 66 -7.22 -1.08 -9.61
CA VAL A 66 -8.51 -0.58 -9.09
C VAL A 66 -9.61 -0.73 -10.12
N ARG A 67 -9.37 -0.35 -11.38
CA ARG A 67 -10.32 -0.53 -12.49
C ARG A 67 -10.68 -2.01 -12.68
N ALA A 68 -9.69 -2.89 -12.67
CA ALA A 68 -9.91 -4.34 -12.80
C ALA A 68 -10.73 -4.93 -11.62
N LEU A 69 -10.57 -4.38 -10.42
CA LEU A 69 -11.37 -4.76 -9.25
C LEU A 69 -12.81 -4.21 -9.36
N ALA A 70 -12.97 -2.97 -9.83
CA ALA A 70 -14.26 -2.30 -10.01
C ALA A 70 -15.20 -3.09 -10.95
N GLN A 71 -14.65 -3.62 -12.06
CA GLN A 71 -15.39 -4.44 -13.04
C GLN A 71 -16.05 -5.69 -12.44
N LYS A 72 -15.61 -6.15 -11.26
CA LYS A 72 -16.22 -7.31 -10.60
C LYS A 72 -17.55 -6.99 -9.93
N GLY A 73 -17.84 -5.73 -9.58
CA GLY A 73 -19.07 -5.34 -8.88
C GLY A 73 -19.38 -6.23 -7.68
N ASP A 74 -20.55 -6.84 -7.66
CA ASP A 74 -21.00 -7.77 -6.61
C ASP A 74 -20.19 -9.09 -6.55
N ALA A 75 -19.45 -9.45 -7.59
CA ALA A 75 -18.59 -10.63 -7.60
C ALA A 75 -17.24 -10.41 -6.91
N LEU A 76 -16.93 -9.17 -6.51
CA LEU A 76 -15.71 -8.80 -5.80
C LEU A 76 -15.66 -9.48 -4.42
N LYS A 77 -14.55 -10.15 -4.11
CA LYS A 77 -14.38 -10.93 -2.88
C LYS A 77 -13.12 -10.54 -2.14
N PHE A 78 -13.12 -10.71 -0.82
CA PHE A 78 -11.96 -10.46 0.03
C PHE A 78 -10.66 -11.10 -0.48
N LYS A 79 -10.75 -12.32 -1.03
CA LYS A 79 -9.58 -13.03 -1.61
C LYS A 79 -8.91 -12.30 -2.78
N ASP A 80 -9.65 -11.46 -3.51
CA ASP A 80 -9.13 -10.70 -4.64
C ASP A 80 -8.08 -9.67 -4.20
N PHE A 81 -8.09 -9.28 -2.92
CA PHE A 81 -7.16 -8.31 -2.34
C PHE A 81 -5.92 -8.94 -1.71
N LYS A 82 -5.89 -10.27 -1.52
CA LYS A 82 -4.77 -10.97 -0.82
C LYS A 82 -3.42 -10.86 -1.53
N LYS A 83 -3.43 -10.57 -2.83
CA LYS A 83 -2.22 -10.39 -3.64
C LYS A 83 -1.59 -8.99 -3.46
N PHE A 84 -2.30 -8.06 -2.83
CA PHE A 84 -1.83 -6.70 -2.61
C PHE A 84 -1.42 -6.50 -1.15
N LYS A 85 -0.45 -5.63 -0.93
CA LYS A 85 0.03 -5.30 0.41
C LYS A 85 -0.87 -4.21 1.01
N GLY A 86 -1.66 -4.56 2.01
CA GLY A 86 -2.53 -3.65 2.77
C GLY A 86 -2.26 -3.70 4.28
N ALA A 87 -2.69 -2.67 4.99
CA ALA A 87 -2.72 -2.62 6.44
C ALA A 87 -4.09 -3.09 6.96
N ASP A 88 -4.09 -4.03 7.89
CA ASP A 88 -5.29 -4.43 8.61
C ASP A 88 -5.45 -3.52 9.84
N LEU A 89 -6.49 -2.69 9.85
CA LEU A 89 -6.80 -1.73 10.92
C LEU A 89 -7.94 -2.20 11.83
N SER A 90 -8.25 -3.48 11.79
CA SER A 90 -9.38 -4.07 12.50
C SER A 90 -9.13 -4.10 14.00
N SER A 91 -10.14 -3.70 14.77
CA SER A 91 -10.09 -3.76 16.24
C SER A 91 -10.54 -5.13 16.79
N ASP A 92 -11.20 -5.96 15.98
CA ASP A 92 -11.65 -7.31 16.34
C ASP A 92 -11.53 -8.32 15.17
N MET A 93 -11.75 -9.60 15.44
CA MET A 93 -11.64 -10.69 14.47
C MET A 93 -12.88 -10.89 13.58
N SER A 94 -13.95 -10.12 13.80
CA SER A 94 -15.25 -10.31 13.15
C SER A 94 -15.52 -9.31 12.03
N TYR A 95 -14.89 -8.14 12.09
CA TYR A 95 -15.05 -7.09 11.11
C TYR A 95 -13.69 -6.52 10.70
N HIS A 96 -13.42 -6.58 9.40
CA HIS A 96 -12.13 -6.20 8.84
C HIS A 96 -12.18 -4.85 8.13
N ILE A 97 -11.24 -3.96 8.50
CA ILE A 97 -10.97 -2.70 7.81
C ILE A 97 -9.58 -2.79 7.21
N LEU A 98 -9.49 -3.02 5.91
CA LEU A 98 -8.23 -3.12 5.20
C LEU A 98 -7.96 -1.81 4.44
N LEU A 99 -6.77 -1.28 4.62
CA LEU A 99 -6.30 -0.08 3.96
C LEU A 99 -5.18 -0.43 2.97
N TYR A 100 -5.38 -0.12 1.69
CA TYR A 100 -4.38 -0.29 0.63
C TYR A 100 -3.92 1.06 0.14
N LYS A 101 -2.60 1.24 0.03
CA LYS A 101 -2.04 2.39 -0.68
C LYS A 101 -2.20 2.16 -2.19
N VAL A 102 -2.70 3.17 -2.88
CA VAL A 102 -2.91 3.17 -4.32
C VAL A 102 -1.98 4.19 -4.97
N GLU A 103 -1.50 3.87 -6.16
CA GLU A 103 -0.78 4.77 -7.04
C GLU A 103 -1.51 6.11 -7.15
N GLY A 104 -0.76 7.20 -7.26
CA GLY A 104 -1.38 8.51 -7.42
C GLY A 104 -1.94 9.09 -6.12
N ASN A 105 -1.35 8.77 -4.97
CA ASN A 105 -1.78 9.33 -3.69
C ASN A 105 -3.27 9.05 -3.36
N TYR A 106 -3.74 7.88 -3.79
CA TYR A 106 -5.05 7.35 -3.43
C TYR A 106 -4.89 6.26 -2.37
N ARG A 107 -5.99 5.94 -1.70
CA ARG A 107 -6.12 4.79 -0.81
C ARG A 107 -7.41 4.05 -1.12
N LEU A 108 -7.37 2.73 -0.95
CA LEU A 108 -8.55 1.89 -1.04
C LEU A 108 -8.86 1.33 0.35
N ILE A 109 -10.09 1.55 0.82
CA ILE A 109 -10.57 1.06 2.11
C ILE A 109 -11.59 -0.04 1.85
N VAL A 110 -11.25 -1.27 2.23
CA VAL A 110 -12.15 -2.42 2.14
C VAL A 110 -12.72 -2.72 3.51
N ARG A 111 -14.05 -2.76 3.61
CA ARG A 111 -14.75 -3.17 4.83
C ARG A 111 -15.50 -4.48 4.60
N THR A 112 -15.28 -5.47 5.47
CA THR A 112 -15.80 -6.83 5.26
C THR A 112 -15.90 -7.61 6.56
N ASP A 113 -16.93 -8.45 6.69
CA ASP A 113 -17.03 -9.46 7.76
C ASP A 113 -16.26 -10.76 7.45
N GLY A 114 -15.39 -10.73 6.42
CA GLY A 114 -14.66 -11.88 5.89
C GLY A 114 -15.47 -12.81 4.98
N LYS A 115 -16.80 -12.68 4.95
CA LYS A 115 -17.71 -13.44 4.05
C LYS A 115 -18.20 -12.60 2.89
N LYS A 116 -18.60 -11.36 3.16
CA LYS A 116 -19.09 -10.38 2.19
C LYS A 116 -18.33 -9.07 2.32
N ILE A 117 -18.21 -8.37 1.20
CA ILE A 117 -17.69 -7.00 1.19
C ILE A 117 -18.87 -6.06 1.42
N ASP A 118 -18.79 -5.25 2.46
CA ASP A 118 -19.78 -4.22 2.73
C ASP A 118 -19.49 -2.95 1.93
N SER A 119 -18.21 -2.57 1.80
CA SER A 119 -17.78 -1.42 0.98
C SER A 119 -16.34 -1.56 0.48
N THR A 120 -16.09 -1.00 -0.70
CA THR A 120 -14.73 -0.83 -1.26
C THR A 120 -14.54 0.63 -1.69
N SER A 121 -14.15 1.49 -0.74
CA SER A 121 -14.06 2.94 -0.93
C SER A 121 -12.72 3.35 -1.52
N LEU A 122 -12.70 3.95 -2.71
CA LEU A 122 -11.54 4.65 -3.26
C LEU A 122 -11.57 6.09 -2.80
N GLU A 123 -10.48 6.53 -2.18
CA GLU A 123 -10.34 7.86 -1.60
C GLU A 123 -9.02 8.49 -2.00
N ARG A 124 -9.00 9.81 -2.20
CA ARG A 124 -7.76 10.58 -2.28
C ARG A 124 -7.17 10.68 -0.86
N MET A 125 -5.87 10.46 -0.71
CA MET A 125 -5.20 10.59 0.60
C MET A 125 -5.10 12.05 1.06
N GLU A 126 -5.35 13.00 0.17
CA GLU A 126 -5.27 14.44 0.40
C GLU A 126 -6.64 15.12 0.22
N GLY A 127 -7.16 15.70 1.31
CA GLY A 127 -8.47 16.36 1.41
C GLY A 127 -9.21 15.95 2.69
N SER A 128 -10.13 16.79 3.20
CA SER A 128 -10.97 16.45 4.36
C SER A 128 -11.73 15.16 4.06
N GLY A 129 -11.38 14.07 4.77
CA GLY A 129 -11.93 12.75 4.52
C GLY A 129 -13.46 12.76 4.43
N GLY A 130 -14.02 12.21 3.35
CA GLY A 130 -15.47 12.10 3.21
C GLY A 130 -16.03 11.91 1.79
N SER A 131 -15.24 12.10 0.73
CA SER A 131 -15.73 12.06 -0.66
C SER A 131 -15.30 10.82 -1.46
N GLY A 132 -15.02 9.70 -0.79
CA GLY A 132 -14.68 8.46 -1.49
C GLY A 132 -15.85 7.85 -2.23
N ILE A 133 -15.56 7.04 -3.25
CA ILE A 133 -16.57 6.30 -4.01
C ILE A 133 -16.47 4.80 -3.74
N ASP A 134 -17.59 4.08 -3.71
CA ASP A 134 -17.55 2.62 -3.76
C ASP A 134 -17.30 2.17 -5.19
N ILE A 135 -16.12 1.58 -5.44
CA ILE A 135 -15.69 1.20 -6.79
C ILE A 135 -16.56 0.11 -7.43
N ARG A 136 -17.39 -0.60 -6.65
CA ARG A 136 -18.27 -1.64 -7.18
C ARG A 136 -19.44 -1.07 -7.98
N TYR A 137 -19.82 0.18 -7.67
CA TYR A 137 -21.06 0.78 -8.15
C TYR A 137 -20.88 2.18 -8.73
N SER A 138 -19.71 2.79 -8.56
CA SER A 138 -19.42 4.16 -9.00
C SER A 138 -18.41 4.16 -10.14
N ASP A 139 -18.43 5.22 -10.95
CA ASP A 139 -17.47 5.40 -12.04
C ASP A 139 -16.10 5.80 -11.48
N VAL A 140 -15.13 4.89 -11.63
CA VAL A 140 -13.76 5.08 -11.14
C VAL A 140 -13.01 6.11 -11.96
N ASP A 141 -13.23 6.15 -13.27
CA ASP A 141 -12.52 7.07 -14.15
C ASP A 141 -13.05 8.50 -13.98
N GLU A 142 -14.37 8.68 -13.86
CA GLU A 142 -14.97 9.99 -13.52
C GLU A 142 -14.43 10.53 -12.18
N PHE A 143 -14.27 9.66 -11.18
CA PHE A 143 -13.71 10.05 -9.90
C PHE A 143 -12.24 10.46 -10.01
N ILE A 144 -11.42 9.71 -10.76
CA ILE A 144 -10.00 10.03 -10.96
C ILE A 144 -9.84 11.33 -11.77
N GLU A 145 -10.64 11.52 -12.82
CA GLU A 145 -10.62 12.72 -13.67
C GLU A 145 -11.03 13.98 -12.91
N SER A 146 -11.99 13.87 -11.99
CA SER A 146 -12.41 14.97 -11.12
C SER A 146 -11.44 15.23 -9.95
N HIS A 147 -10.52 14.30 -9.68
CA HIS A 147 -9.54 14.37 -8.59
C HIS A 147 -8.10 14.09 -9.06
N PRO A 148 -7.64 14.69 -10.17
CA PRO A 148 -6.45 14.24 -10.87
C PRO A 148 -5.21 14.28 -9.99
N THR A 149 -4.31 13.36 -10.27
CA THR A 149 -2.99 13.34 -9.66
C THR A 149 -2.09 14.35 -10.34
N PRO A 150 -1.33 15.14 -9.58
CA PRO A 150 -0.21 15.93 -10.08
C PRO A 150 0.74 15.20 -11.04
N ASP A 151 0.54 15.34 -12.35
CA ASP A 151 1.46 14.80 -13.37
C ASP A 151 2.55 15.85 -13.73
N GLY A 152 3.72 15.79 -13.08
CA GLY A 152 4.87 16.67 -13.36
C GLY A 152 5.47 17.37 -12.13
N PRO A 153 6.57 18.15 -12.24
CA PRO A 153 7.07 18.94 -11.13
C PRO A 153 6.03 20.01 -10.81
N VAL A 154 5.18 19.68 -9.85
CA VAL A 154 4.53 20.52 -8.86
C VAL A 154 4.97 21.99 -8.94
N ILE A 155 4.28 22.78 -9.77
CA ILE A 155 4.12 24.22 -9.56
C ILE A 155 2.70 24.37 -9.05
N TRP A 156 2.48 24.18 -7.74
CA TRP A 156 1.18 24.36 -7.11
C TRP A 156 1.16 25.66 -6.33
N GLU A 157 0.19 26.51 -6.62
CA GLU A 157 -0.20 27.61 -5.75
C GLU A 157 -0.88 27.10 -4.46
N ASN A 158 -1.17 25.80 -4.34
CA ASN A 158 -1.75 25.18 -3.14
C ASN A 158 -1.23 23.75 -2.92
N THR A 159 0.09 23.58 -2.77
CA THR A 159 0.66 22.37 -2.16
C THR A 159 0.01 22.20 -0.78
N LEU A 160 -0.45 20.99 -0.43
CA LEU A 160 -0.91 20.70 0.93
C LEU A 160 0.27 20.80 1.87
N LYS A 161 0.46 22.01 2.40
CA LYS A 161 1.52 22.34 3.32
C LYS A 161 1.16 21.64 4.65
N SER A 162 1.93 20.61 5.00
CA SER A 162 1.84 19.89 6.26
C SER A 162 2.52 20.70 7.37
N TRP A 163 2.36 20.34 8.64
CA TRP A 163 3.14 20.97 9.73
C TRP A 163 4.66 20.83 9.51
N ARG A 164 5.07 19.83 8.71
CA ARG A 164 6.47 19.63 8.30
C ARG A 164 6.99 20.67 7.32
N ASP A 165 6.10 21.43 6.69
CA ASP A 165 6.43 22.55 5.79
C ASP A 165 6.45 23.89 6.54
N ILE A 166 6.19 23.89 7.84
CA ILE A 166 6.37 25.07 8.69
C ILE A 166 7.84 25.18 9.07
N GLU A 167 8.43 26.33 8.81
CA GLU A 167 9.83 26.62 9.11
C GLU A 167 9.95 27.66 10.23
N VAL A 168 11.03 27.59 11.00
CA VAL A 168 11.39 28.63 11.97
C VAL A 168 11.59 29.96 11.23
N GLY A 169 10.99 31.03 11.75
CA GLY A 169 10.95 32.37 11.17
C GLY A 169 9.71 32.66 10.31
N MET A 170 8.90 31.63 9.99
CA MET A 170 7.67 31.79 9.20
C MET A 170 6.64 32.64 9.96
N PRO A 171 5.98 33.62 9.31
CA PRO A 171 4.95 34.42 9.97
C PRO A 171 3.70 33.58 10.29
N ARG A 172 3.06 33.86 11.42
CA ARG A 172 1.87 33.13 11.90
C ARG A 172 0.73 33.12 10.89
N GLU A 173 0.55 34.19 10.13
CA GLU A 173 -0.48 34.28 9.10
C GLU A 173 -0.24 33.27 7.98
N GLU A 174 1.02 33.03 7.62
CA GLU A 174 1.38 32.00 6.65
C GLU A 174 1.18 30.61 7.26
N VAL A 175 1.48 30.41 8.55
CA VAL A 175 1.13 29.16 9.26
C VAL A 175 -0.38 28.90 9.22
N HIS A 176 -1.23 29.92 9.38
CA HIS A 176 -2.69 29.75 9.31
C HIS A 176 -3.19 29.51 7.89
N ARG A 177 -2.53 30.09 6.88
CA ARG A 177 -2.79 29.76 5.48
C ARG A 177 -2.48 28.31 5.17
N ILE A 178 -1.47 27.76 5.86
CA ILE A 178 -0.98 26.38 5.70
C ILE A 178 -1.83 25.37 6.45
N MET A 179 -1.91 25.54 7.76
CA MET A 179 -2.49 24.60 8.70
C MET A 179 -3.98 24.85 8.95
N GLY A 180 -4.52 25.96 8.44
CA GLY A 180 -5.85 26.43 8.79
C GLY A 180 -5.89 27.05 10.20
N LYS A 181 -7.12 27.19 10.72
CA LYS A 181 -7.37 27.73 12.06
C LYS A 181 -6.88 26.73 13.12
N PRO A 182 -6.17 27.18 14.17
CA PRO A 182 -5.74 26.29 15.24
C PRO A 182 -6.92 25.75 16.06
N ASP A 183 -6.75 24.53 16.58
CA ASP A 183 -7.70 23.86 17.48
C ASP A 183 -7.66 24.41 18.90
N GLY A 184 -6.55 25.04 19.26
CA GLY A 184 -6.36 25.68 20.56
C GLY A 184 -5.19 26.65 20.57
N MET A 185 -5.12 27.44 21.63
CA MET A 185 -4.00 28.35 21.88
C MET A 185 -3.44 28.09 23.27
N LEU A 186 -2.13 28.26 23.42
CA LEU A 186 -1.49 28.17 24.73
C LEU A 186 -1.85 29.37 25.61
N SER A 187 -2.06 29.11 26.91
CA SER A 187 -2.35 30.14 27.92
C SER A 187 -1.10 30.83 28.47
N GLY A 188 0.08 30.53 27.93
CA GLY A 188 1.39 31.00 28.42
C GLY A 188 2.27 31.51 27.26
N PRO A 189 3.37 30.82 26.90
CA PRO A 189 4.14 31.22 25.72
C PRO A 189 3.24 31.24 24.48
N TYR A 190 3.40 32.27 23.64
CA TYR A 190 2.53 32.49 22.49
C TYR A 190 2.66 31.34 21.50
N GLY A 191 1.57 30.59 21.27
CA GLY A 191 1.61 29.41 20.43
C GLY A 191 0.23 28.83 20.11
N ASP A 192 0.17 28.17 18.97
CA ASP A 192 -1.02 27.53 18.41
C ASP A 192 -0.91 26.00 18.51
N ILE A 193 -2.04 25.34 18.78
CA ILE A 193 -2.15 23.89 18.90
C ILE A 193 -2.99 23.38 17.75
N TYR A 194 -2.48 22.37 17.05
CA TYR A 194 -3.17 21.68 15.97
C TYR A 194 -3.27 20.19 16.28
N LYS A 195 -4.48 19.63 16.19
CA LYS A 195 -4.73 18.20 16.29
C LYS A 195 -4.60 17.57 14.90
N LEU A 196 -3.79 16.54 14.79
CA LEU A 196 -3.60 15.80 13.55
C LEU A 196 -4.61 14.64 13.44
N ASP A 197 -4.80 14.14 12.21
CA ASP A 197 -5.79 13.08 11.91
C ASP A 197 -5.52 11.75 12.64
N ASP A 198 -4.26 11.49 13.01
CA ASP A 198 -3.85 10.33 13.81
C ASP A 198 -4.09 10.51 15.33
N GLY A 199 -4.66 11.64 15.73
CA GLY A 199 -4.95 12.00 17.11
C GLY A 199 -3.76 12.59 17.89
N SER A 200 -2.59 12.73 17.27
CA SER A 200 -1.44 13.46 17.83
C SER A 200 -1.65 14.98 17.73
N PHE A 201 -0.76 15.75 18.34
CA PHE A 201 -0.83 17.21 18.34
C PHE A 201 0.51 17.79 17.95
N VAL A 202 0.49 18.85 17.15
CA VAL A 202 1.66 19.71 16.94
C VAL A 202 1.39 21.07 17.57
N ILE A 203 2.42 21.59 18.24
CA ILE A 203 2.39 22.91 18.87
C ILE A 203 3.41 23.78 18.16
N ILE A 204 2.96 24.93 17.67
CA ILE A 204 3.80 25.92 17.00
C ILE A 204 3.94 27.12 17.93
N TYR A 205 5.16 27.40 18.37
CA TYR A 205 5.48 28.53 19.23
C TYR A 205 5.93 29.71 18.38
N TYR A 206 5.50 30.90 18.76
CA TYR A 206 5.86 32.15 18.08
C TYR A 206 6.69 33.05 18.99
N ASP A 207 7.53 33.88 18.38
CA ASP A 207 8.23 34.97 19.07
C ASP A 207 7.35 36.23 19.21
N SER A 208 7.93 37.31 19.74
CA SER A 208 7.24 38.60 19.92
C SER A 208 6.83 39.28 18.61
N GLU A 209 7.41 38.88 17.47
CA GLU A 209 7.07 39.39 16.14
C GLU A 209 6.05 38.49 15.42
N SER A 210 5.45 37.51 16.12
CA SER A 210 4.52 36.52 15.56
C SER A 210 5.15 35.64 14.47
N ARG A 211 6.45 35.34 14.60
CA ARG A 211 7.15 34.39 13.72
C ARG A 211 7.42 33.08 14.45
N VAL A 212 7.41 31.96 13.72
CA VAL A 212 7.66 30.63 14.29
C VAL A 212 9.03 30.61 14.96
N ASN A 213 9.05 30.40 16.27
CA ASN A 213 10.27 30.25 17.04
C ASN A 213 10.67 28.78 17.17
N HIS A 214 9.67 27.92 17.41
CA HIS A 214 9.89 26.50 17.69
C HIS A 214 8.65 25.67 17.32
N ILE A 215 8.86 24.41 16.94
CA ILE A 215 7.81 23.47 16.54
C ILE A 215 7.98 22.20 17.36
N LYS A 216 6.90 21.74 18.01
CA LYS A 216 6.89 20.55 18.84
C LYS A 216 5.77 19.59 18.40
N PRO A 217 6.11 18.50 17.69
CA PRO A 217 5.17 17.42 17.36
C PRO A 217 4.94 16.44 18.53
#